data_AF-A0A4S3JWU7-F1
#
_entry.id   AF-A0A4S3JWU7-F1
#
_cell.length_a   1.000
_cell.length_b   1.000
_cell.length_c   1.000
_cell.angle_alpha   90.00
_cell.angle_beta   90.00
_cell.angle_gamma   90.00
#
_symmetry.space_group_name_H-M   'P 1'
#
loop_
_entity.id
_entity.type
_entity.pdbx_description
1 polymer ?
#
loop_
_entity_poly.entity_id
_entity_poly.type
_entity_poly.pdbx_seq_one_letter_code
_entity_poly.pdbx_strand_id
1 'polypeptide(L)'
;MAETTTQAPEVDYTLNNPDTLTKYKTAAQISHKVLEAVSALCQEGSKIVEICQKGDALLEEEISKVYKGKKITKGISHPTTISPSSHVTPYTPLVSDAQEAETTLKANELVKIQLGAQIDGFGTIVCDMVVVGASGVVTGREADLVHATHYANELLLRLMVPPGLLASGSEEEKKKAAAEKPPTQAQISQLIEKVAKTYDCNVVENTTSWLFERNEIEAEKKIILSPGSGVRGEGVPDVGEVWGVEIGLSLGSGKVKNLPLRATLHRRTTTTYILKRPSSRQTLSEIVKKFGQFPFSLRQLDDEKSAKVGVVECVRGGVLRQYEPAGDADNSPVSRLLTTVAITKNGLTKLAAPALDLSKYQTDKKIEDEEILKILDRPLSKSTGSKKNKNNKKKTAKKAGGQSDE
;
A
#
# COMPACT_ATOMS: atom_id res chain seq x y z
N MET A 1 -28.82 26.55 40.25
CA MET A 1 -29.09 25.92 38.95
C MET A 1 -27.79 25.29 38.50
N ALA A 2 -27.74 23.97 38.39
CA ALA A 2 -26.57 23.27 37.87
C ALA A 2 -26.69 23.25 36.34
N GLU A 3 -25.76 23.91 35.65
CA GLU A 3 -25.64 23.82 34.19
C GLU A 3 -25.14 22.43 33.84
N THR A 4 -26.07 21.56 33.43
CA THR A 4 -25.75 20.29 32.77
C THR A 4 -25.10 20.60 31.44
N THR A 5 -23.78 20.57 31.40
CA THR A 5 -23.01 20.61 30.15
C THR A 5 -23.25 19.28 29.44
N THR A 6 -24.17 19.26 28.46
CA THR A 6 -24.32 18.14 27.53
C THR A 6 -23.02 18.00 26.74
N GLN A 7 -22.16 17.07 27.16
CA GLN A 7 -20.99 16.65 26.41
C GLN A 7 -21.50 16.07 25.08
N ALA A 8 -21.03 16.63 23.95
CA ALA A 8 -21.35 16.07 22.64
C ALA A 8 -20.94 14.59 22.63
N PRO A 9 -21.76 13.68 22.05
CA PRO A 9 -21.42 12.26 22.05
C PRO A 9 -20.06 12.04 21.38
N GLU A 10 -19.23 11.22 22.03
CA GLU A 10 -17.93 10.81 21.48
C GLU A 10 -18.14 10.09 20.14
N VAL A 11 -17.45 10.55 19.10
CA VAL A 11 -17.61 10.01 17.75
C VAL A 11 -16.87 8.67 17.67
N ASP A 12 -17.59 7.59 17.38
CA ASP A 12 -17.01 6.27 17.11
C ASP A 12 -16.26 6.29 15.77
N TYR A 13 -14.93 6.20 15.82
CA TYR A 13 -14.06 6.17 14.65
C TYR A 13 -13.60 4.75 14.27
N THR A 14 -14.16 3.71 14.88
CA THR A 14 -13.83 2.32 14.55
C THR A 14 -14.46 1.88 13.23
N LEU A 15 -14.03 0.72 12.70
CA LEU A 15 -14.67 0.09 11.53
C LEU A 15 -16.10 -0.43 11.81
N ASN A 16 -16.58 -0.42 13.06
CA ASN A 16 -17.97 -0.72 13.35
C ASN A 16 -18.90 0.43 12.93
N ASN A 17 -18.38 1.66 12.83
CA ASN A 17 -19.09 2.79 12.26
C ASN A 17 -19.04 2.72 10.71
N PRO A 18 -20.19 2.60 10.02
CA PRO A 18 -20.23 2.58 8.56
C PRO A 18 -19.65 3.85 7.89
N ASP A 19 -19.69 5.00 8.57
CA ASP A 19 -19.12 6.26 8.08
C ASP A 19 -17.58 6.17 7.99
N THR A 20 -16.92 5.56 8.97
CA THR A 20 -15.47 5.29 8.94
C THR A 20 -15.07 4.50 7.70
N LEU A 21 -15.74 3.37 7.45
CA LEU A 21 -15.46 2.54 6.27
C LEU A 21 -15.77 3.29 4.96
N THR A 22 -16.80 4.14 4.95
CA THR A 22 -17.15 4.97 3.79
C THR A 22 -16.07 6.00 3.48
N LYS A 23 -15.47 6.62 4.50
CA LYS A 23 -14.35 7.56 4.35
C LYS A 23 -13.10 6.87 3.80
N TYR A 24 -12.74 5.69 4.33
CA TYR A 24 -11.67 4.86 3.76
C TYR A 24 -11.94 4.48 2.30
N LYS A 25 -13.15 4.04 1.97
CA LYS A 25 -13.52 3.71 0.58
C LYS A 25 -13.45 4.92 -0.35
N THR A 26 -13.84 6.10 0.12
CA THR A 26 -13.73 7.33 -0.66
C THR A 26 -12.25 7.69 -0.91
N ALA A 27 -11.40 7.60 0.12
CA ALA A 27 -9.96 7.80 -0.02
C ALA A 27 -9.34 6.78 -1.00
N ALA A 28 -9.75 5.51 -0.92
CA ALA A 28 -9.30 4.46 -1.83
C ALA A 28 -9.66 4.74 -3.29
N GLN A 29 -10.92 5.13 -3.56
CA GLN A 29 -11.39 5.46 -4.90
C GLN A 29 -10.58 6.59 -5.54
N ILE A 30 -10.26 7.64 -4.76
CA ILE A 30 -9.39 8.72 -5.22
C ILE A 30 -8.00 8.19 -5.51
N SER A 31 -7.43 7.42 -4.58
CA SER A 31 -6.07 6.87 -4.72
C SER A 31 -5.95 5.98 -5.97
N HIS A 32 -6.94 5.13 -6.24
CA HIS A 32 -6.99 4.30 -7.45
C HIS A 32 -7.08 5.11 -8.73
N LYS A 33 -7.98 6.08 -8.76
CA LYS A 33 -8.19 6.92 -9.94
C LYS A 33 -6.91 7.68 -10.30
N VAL A 34 -6.22 8.23 -9.31
CA VAL A 34 -4.96 8.95 -9.57
C VAL A 34 -3.82 7.99 -9.88
N LEU A 35 -3.75 6.83 -9.23
CA LEU A 35 -2.77 5.79 -9.58
C LEU A 35 -2.88 5.40 -11.06
N GLU A 36 -4.09 5.12 -11.56
CA GLU A 36 -4.31 4.78 -12.98
C GLU A 36 -3.84 5.90 -13.91
N ALA A 37 -4.21 7.15 -13.60
CA ALA A 37 -3.79 8.32 -14.38
C ALA A 37 -2.26 8.50 -14.38
N VAL A 38 -1.61 8.36 -13.22
CA VAL A 38 -0.16 8.50 -13.07
C VAL A 38 0.58 7.35 -13.77
N SER A 39 0.08 6.12 -13.70
CA SER A 39 0.61 4.98 -14.44
C SER A 39 0.64 5.22 -15.95
N ALA A 40 -0.40 5.87 -16.51
CA ALA A 40 -0.42 6.23 -17.92
C ALA A 40 0.59 7.31 -18.33
N LEU A 41 1.08 8.11 -17.37
CA LEU A 41 2.14 9.10 -17.58
C LEU A 41 3.55 8.49 -17.53
N CYS A 42 3.70 7.24 -17.06
CA CYS A 42 4.99 6.58 -16.92
C CYS A 42 5.48 6.04 -18.28
N GLN A 43 5.85 6.96 -19.17
CA GLN A 43 6.38 6.68 -20.51
C GLN A 43 7.88 6.97 -20.57
N GLU A 44 8.58 6.29 -21.48
CA GLU A 44 10.01 6.53 -21.72
C GLU A 44 10.30 8.03 -21.94
N GLY A 45 11.37 8.52 -21.34
CA GLY A 45 11.80 9.92 -21.42
C GLY A 45 11.00 10.88 -20.54
N SER A 46 9.90 10.44 -19.91
CA SER A 46 9.12 11.30 -19.03
C SER A 46 9.93 11.66 -17.79
N LYS A 47 9.94 12.95 -17.42
CA LYS A 47 10.63 13.43 -16.22
C LYS A 47 9.86 13.03 -14.97
N ILE A 48 10.56 12.42 -14.01
CA ILE A 48 9.97 11.94 -12.76
C ILE A 48 9.34 13.07 -11.96
N VAL A 49 10.03 14.22 -11.85
CA VAL A 49 9.54 15.38 -11.11
C VAL A 49 8.19 15.88 -11.66
N GLU A 50 8.04 15.91 -12.98
CA GLU A 50 6.81 16.37 -13.64
C GLU A 50 5.65 15.40 -13.43
N ILE A 51 5.91 14.09 -13.49
CA ILE A 51 4.89 13.08 -13.19
C ILE A 51 4.42 13.22 -11.74
N CYS A 52 5.35 13.43 -10.79
CA CYS A 52 5.01 13.60 -9.39
C CYS A 52 4.15 14.86 -9.15
N GLN A 53 4.51 15.99 -9.77
CA GLN A 53 3.71 17.22 -9.70
C GLN A 53 2.30 17.04 -10.28
N LYS A 54 2.19 16.36 -11.44
CA LYS A 54 0.90 16.06 -12.06
C LYS A 54 0.04 15.15 -11.17
N GLY A 55 0.62 14.11 -10.58
CA GLY A 55 -0.09 13.22 -9.67
C GLY A 55 -0.58 13.94 -8.41
N ASP A 56 0.24 14.81 -7.81
CA ASP A 56 -0.16 15.60 -6.64
C ASP A 56 -1.31 16.55 -6.99
N ALA A 57 -1.25 17.23 -8.14
CA ALA A 57 -2.34 18.09 -8.61
C ALA A 57 -3.63 17.31 -8.86
N LEU A 58 -3.56 16.10 -9.44
CA LEU A 58 -4.71 15.22 -9.63
C LEU A 58 -5.31 14.74 -8.29
N LEU A 59 -4.47 14.42 -7.30
CA LEU A 59 -4.94 14.10 -5.95
C LEU A 59 -5.71 15.28 -5.37
N GLU A 60 -5.14 16.47 -5.37
CA GLU A 60 -5.79 17.69 -4.86
C GLU A 60 -7.13 17.95 -5.56
N GLU A 61 -7.16 17.82 -6.89
CA GLU A 61 -8.36 17.99 -7.69
C GLU A 61 -9.46 16.99 -7.28
N GLU A 62 -9.16 15.70 -7.19
CA GLU A 62 -10.13 14.66 -6.83
C GLU A 62 -10.58 14.78 -5.36
N ILE A 63 -9.67 15.11 -4.44
CA ILE A 63 -9.99 15.36 -3.03
C ILE A 63 -10.94 16.57 -2.91
N SER A 64 -10.78 17.60 -3.72
CA SER A 64 -11.65 18.78 -3.70
C SER A 64 -13.11 18.44 -4.04
N LYS A 65 -13.35 17.37 -4.82
CA LYS A 65 -14.67 16.98 -5.33
C LYS A 65 -15.57 16.35 -4.28
N VAL A 66 -15.01 15.74 -3.23
CA VAL A 66 -15.76 15.00 -2.20
C VAL A 66 -15.98 15.82 -0.93
N TYR A 67 -17.02 15.50 -0.14
CA TYR A 67 -17.33 16.15 1.14
C TYR A 67 -17.37 17.70 1.10
N LYS A 68 -17.82 18.29 -0.02
CA LYS A 68 -17.95 19.75 -0.19
C LYS A 68 -18.93 20.34 0.84
N GLY A 69 -18.58 21.51 1.36
CA GLY A 69 -19.40 22.23 2.36
C GLY A 69 -19.41 21.61 3.77
N LYS A 70 -18.75 20.47 3.97
CA LYS A 70 -18.59 19.84 5.29
C LYS A 70 -17.26 20.25 5.92
N LYS A 71 -17.26 20.49 7.23
CA LYS A 71 -16.04 20.74 8.01
C LYS A 71 -15.31 19.43 8.32
N ILE A 72 -14.82 18.77 7.27
CA ILE A 72 -14.07 17.51 7.34
C ILE A 72 -12.66 17.75 6.80
N THR A 73 -11.64 17.33 7.53
CA THR A 73 -10.26 17.38 7.06
C THR A 73 -10.09 16.39 5.91
N LYS A 74 -9.33 16.75 4.89
CA LYS A 74 -9.07 15.89 3.74
C LYS A 74 -7.80 16.35 3.05
N GLY A 75 -7.10 15.45 2.38
CA GLY A 75 -5.80 15.75 1.82
C GLY A 75 -5.09 14.51 1.31
N ILE A 76 -3.81 14.67 1.03
CA ILE A 76 -2.93 13.61 0.57
C ILE A 76 -2.49 12.79 1.79
N SER A 77 -2.59 11.46 1.72
CA SER A 77 -2.06 10.53 2.74
C SER A 77 -0.63 10.10 2.43
N HIS A 78 -0.24 10.15 1.16
CA HIS A 78 1.12 9.91 0.70
C HIS A 78 1.34 10.68 -0.61
N PRO A 79 2.44 11.45 -0.75
CA PRO A 79 2.71 12.20 -1.97
C PRO A 79 2.83 11.26 -3.17
N THR A 80 2.66 11.81 -4.37
CA THR A 80 3.01 11.09 -5.59
C THR A 80 4.52 10.88 -5.64
N THR A 81 4.89 9.62 -5.82
CA THR A 81 6.27 9.18 -5.93
C THR A 81 6.42 8.22 -7.09
N ILE A 82 7.53 8.35 -7.82
CA ILE A 82 7.87 7.53 -8.98
C ILE A 82 9.30 7.07 -8.77
N SER A 83 9.46 5.78 -8.48
CA SER A 83 10.72 5.22 -8.01
C SER A 83 11.36 4.37 -9.10
N PRO A 84 12.53 4.77 -9.64
CA PRO A 84 13.28 4.01 -10.63
C PRO A 84 13.63 2.60 -10.16
N SER A 85 14.08 1.75 -11.07
CA SER A 85 14.19 0.30 -10.88
C SER A 85 14.84 -0.14 -9.57
N SER A 86 16.02 0.38 -9.21
CA SER A 86 16.72 -0.02 -7.98
C SER A 86 16.29 0.73 -6.71
N HIS A 87 15.43 1.75 -6.81
CA HIS A 87 15.01 2.54 -5.65
C HIS A 87 14.04 1.74 -4.77
N VAL A 88 14.26 1.79 -3.47
CA VAL A 88 13.38 1.19 -2.45
C VAL A 88 12.53 2.29 -1.80
N THR A 89 13.16 3.36 -1.31
CA THR A 89 12.44 4.51 -0.75
C THR A 89 11.62 5.21 -1.84
N PRO A 90 10.34 5.53 -1.59
CA PRO A 90 9.52 6.27 -2.54
C PRO A 90 10.17 7.59 -3.00
N TYR A 91 10.45 7.70 -4.29
CA TYR A 91 11.25 8.80 -4.84
C TYR A 91 10.38 9.96 -5.35
N THR A 92 10.70 11.18 -4.92
CA THR A 92 9.88 12.37 -5.19
C THR A 92 10.76 13.64 -5.15
N PRO A 93 11.58 13.87 -6.20
CA PRO A 93 12.64 14.87 -6.18
C PRO A 93 12.11 16.32 -6.12
N LEU A 94 13.00 17.23 -5.74
CA LEU A 94 12.80 18.67 -5.81
C LEU A 94 12.98 19.19 -7.24
N VAL A 95 12.30 20.28 -7.56
CA VAL A 95 12.50 20.99 -8.84
C VAL A 95 13.84 21.74 -8.84
N SER A 96 14.24 22.27 -7.67
CA SER A 96 15.46 23.07 -7.54
C SER A 96 16.77 22.26 -7.47
N ASP A 97 16.70 20.93 -7.34
CA ASP A 97 17.89 20.07 -7.44
C ASP A 97 18.04 19.62 -8.90
N ALA A 98 18.77 20.42 -9.69
CA ALA A 98 18.86 20.28 -11.15
C ALA A 98 19.25 18.86 -11.63
N GLN A 99 20.16 18.18 -10.92
CA GLN A 99 20.57 16.82 -11.30
C GLN A 99 19.43 15.80 -11.12
N GLU A 100 18.69 15.90 -10.02
CA GLU A 100 17.60 14.98 -9.71
C GLU A 100 16.35 15.29 -10.53
N ALA A 101 16.06 16.56 -10.76
CA ALA A 101 14.91 17.04 -11.55
C ALA A 101 14.95 16.60 -13.02
N GLU A 102 16.14 16.39 -13.58
CA GLU A 102 16.34 15.89 -14.95
C GLU A 102 16.26 14.36 -15.06
N THR A 103 15.98 13.64 -13.97
CA THR A 103 15.83 12.18 -14.01
C THR A 103 14.59 11.78 -14.82
N THR A 104 14.82 10.99 -15.87
CA THR A 104 13.78 10.50 -16.78
C THR A 104 13.60 9.00 -16.66
N LEU A 105 12.40 8.54 -17.02
CA LEU A 105 12.09 7.12 -17.10
C LEU A 105 12.75 6.47 -18.33
N LYS A 106 13.24 5.25 -18.17
CA LYS A 106 13.94 4.47 -19.21
C LYS A 106 13.05 3.36 -19.76
N ALA A 107 13.17 3.04 -21.04
CA ALA A 107 12.48 1.89 -21.62
C ALA A 107 12.80 0.59 -20.85
N ASN A 108 11.78 -0.25 -20.68
CA ASN A 108 11.82 -1.56 -20.03
C ASN A 108 12.22 -1.55 -18.56
N GLU A 109 12.33 -0.39 -17.91
CA GLU A 109 12.59 -0.35 -16.48
C GLU A 109 11.30 -0.60 -15.68
N LEU A 110 11.41 -1.36 -14.59
CA LEU A 110 10.32 -1.55 -13.64
C LEU A 110 10.26 -0.36 -12.67
N VAL A 111 9.22 0.46 -12.77
CA VAL A 111 9.02 1.66 -11.94
C VAL A 111 7.92 1.43 -10.93
N LYS A 112 8.12 1.91 -9.70
CA LYS A 112 7.11 1.87 -8.64
C LYS A 112 6.43 3.21 -8.50
N ILE A 113 5.11 3.18 -8.40
CA ILE A 113 4.25 4.35 -8.26
C ILE A 113 3.55 4.22 -6.91
N GLN A 114 3.83 5.12 -5.98
CA GLN A 114 3.16 5.13 -4.66
C GLN A 114 2.56 6.50 -4.38
N LEU A 115 1.30 6.49 -3.96
CA LEU A 115 0.51 7.69 -3.63
C LEU A 115 -0.70 7.35 -2.76
N GLY A 116 -1.40 8.35 -2.25
CA GLY A 116 -2.62 8.12 -1.50
C GLY A 116 -3.38 9.37 -1.08
N ALA A 117 -4.67 9.19 -0.79
CA ALA A 117 -5.56 10.21 -0.22
C ALA A 117 -6.00 9.86 1.21
N GLN A 118 -6.47 10.87 1.95
CA GLN A 118 -7.13 10.70 3.26
C GLN A 118 -8.41 11.55 3.35
N ILE A 119 -9.39 11.02 4.08
CA ILE A 119 -10.62 11.71 4.45
C ILE A 119 -10.83 11.59 5.97
N ASP A 120 -10.95 12.72 6.66
CA ASP A 120 -11.13 12.85 8.11
C ASP A 120 -10.03 12.16 8.93
N GLY A 121 -8.81 12.09 8.39
CA GLY A 121 -7.70 11.35 8.99
C GLY A 121 -7.70 9.86 8.65
N PHE A 122 -8.65 9.33 7.88
CA PHE A 122 -8.63 7.94 7.41
C PHE A 122 -7.92 7.87 6.06
N GLY A 123 -6.65 7.48 6.09
CA GLY A 123 -5.78 7.43 4.92
C GLY A 123 -5.78 6.07 4.22
N THR A 124 -5.67 6.09 2.90
CA THR A 124 -5.30 4.91 2.11
C THR A 124 -4.06 5.23 1.31
N ILE A 125 -3.10 4.31 1.31
CA ILE A 125 -1.90 4.36 0.46
C ILE A 125 -1.96 3.18 -0.49
N VAL A 126 -1.58 3.40 -1.75
CA VAL A 126 -1.46 2.35 -2.75
C VAL A 126 -0.10 2.48 -3.44
N CYS A 127 0.55 1.34 -3.66
CA CYS A 127 1.75 1.24 -4.50
C CYS A 127 1.53 0.16 -5.56
N ASP A 128 1.81 0.52 -6.80
CA ASP A 128 1.85 -0.38 -7.96
C ASP A 128 3.21 -0.31 -8.64
N MET A 129 3.42 -1.19 -9.60
CA MET A 129 4.61 -1.23 -10.44
C MET A 129 4.23 -1.40 -11.91
N VAL A 130 4.95 -0.70 -12.78
CA VAL A 130 4.76 -0.77 -14.24
C VAL A 130 6.11 -0.94 -14.93
N VAL A 131 6.12 -1.67 -16.04
CA VAL A 131 7.29 -1.74 -16.93
C VAL A 131 7.14 -0.66 -18.00
N VAL A 132 8.05 0.31 -17.99
CA VAL A 132 7.98 1.49 -18.86
C VAL A 132 8.09 1.07 -20.33
N GLY A 133 7.13 1.52 -21.16
CA GLY A 133 7.15 1.24 -22.60
C GLY A 133 6.77 -0.19 -23.01
N ALA A 134 6.32 -1.04 -22.08
CA ALA A 134 5.86 -2.39 -22.40
C ALA A 134 4.56 -2.33 -23.23
N SER A 135 4.67 -2.62 -24.53
CA SER A 135 3.54 -2.69 -25.47
C SER A 135 2.99 -4.12 -25.68
N GLY A 136 3.72 -5.12 -25.19
CA GLY A 136 3.38 -6.54 -25.28
C GLY A 136 3.56 -7.26 -23.95
N VAL A 137 3.59 -8.59 -24.01
CA VAL A 137 3.82 -9.45 -22.85
C VAL A 137 5.26 -9.27 -22.36
N VAL A 138 5.42 -8.93 -21.09
CA VAL A 138 6.72 -8.88 -20.40
C VAL A 138 7.14 -10.30 -20.07
N THR A 139 8.40 -10.65 -20.36
CA THR A 139 8.97 -11.97 -20.10
C THR A 139 10.28 -11.84 -19.31
N GLY A 140 10.89 -12.97 -18.94
CA GLY A 140 12.20 -12.97 -18.29
C GLY A 140 12.15 -12.53 -16.82
N ARG A 141 13.22 -11.89 -16.35
CA ARG A 141 13.43 -11.64 -14.92
C ARG A 141 12.46 -10.60 -14.35
N GLU A 142 12.04 -9.63 -15.14
CA GLU A 142 11.01 -8.66 -14.76
C GLU A 142 9.66 -9.35 -14.56
N ALA A 143 9.30 -10.31 -15.43
CA ALA A 143 8.08 -11.10 -15.26
C ALA A 143 8.15 -11.99 -14.01
N ASP A 144 9.30 -12.62 -13.76
CA ASP A 144 9.53 -13.39 -12.54
C ASP A 144 9.35 -12.52 -11.29
N LEU A 145 9.97 -11.34 -11.28
CA LEU A 145 9.89 -10.39 -10.17
C LEU A 145 8.45 -9.94 -9.91
N VAL A 146 7.69 -9.65 -10.96
CA VAL A 146 6.28 -9.25 -10.87
C VAL A 146 5.42 -10.38 -10.29
N HIS A 147 5.58 -11.62 -10.77
CA HIS A 147 4.87 -12.78 -10.22
C HIS A 147 5.24 -13.06 -8.77
N ALA A 148 6.53 -13.00 -8.45
CA ALA A 148 7.03 -13.20 -7.09
C ALA A 148 6.35 -12.23 -6.12
N THR A 149 6.33 -10.94 -6.47
CA THR A 149 5.77 -9.88 -5.64
C THR A 149 4.25 -9.99 -5.53
N HIS A 150 3.57 -10.36 -6.62
CA HIS A 150 2.14 -10.63 -6.60
C HIS A 150 1.80 -11.77 -5.63
N TYR A 151 2.43 -12.93 -5.77
CA TYR A 151 2.12 -14.10 -4.95
C TYR A 151 2.58 -13.93 -3.50
N ALA A 152 3.69 -13.23 -3.25
CA ALA A 152 4.11 -12.85 -1.90
C ALA A 152 3.04 -11.96 -1.23
N ASN A 153 2.46 -11.01 -1.97
CA ASN A 153 1.38 -10.18 -1.45
C ASN A 153 0.11 -11.00 -1.19
N GLU A 154 -0.32 -11.84 -2.13
CA GLU A 154 -1.47 -12.73 -1.93
C GLU A 154 -1.29 -13.68 -0.74
N LEU A 155 -0.08 -14.18 -0.52
CA LEU A 155 0.27 -15.03 0.61
C LEU A 155 0.23 -14.25 1.93
N LEU A 156 0.87 -13.07 2.00
CA LEU A 156 0.88 -12.24 3.20
C LEU A 156 -0.55 -11.86 3.61
N LEU A 157 -1.38 -11.43 2.66
CA LEU A 157 -2.77 -11.07 2.93
C LEU A 157 -3.57 -12.23 3.57
N ARG A 158 -3.30 -13.48 3.19
CA ARG A 158 -3.96 -14.66 3.78
C ARG A 158 -3.40 -15.01 5.15
N LEU A 159 -2.11 -14.80 5.37
CA LEU A 159 -1.46 -14.96 6.67
C LEU A 159 -1.92 -13.89 7.68
N MET A 160 -2.40 -12.74 7.20
CA MET A 160 -2.98 -11.67 8.03
C MET A 160 -4.44 -11.90 8.41
N VAL A 161 -5.14 -12.89 7.83
CA VAL A 161 -6.52 -13.21 8.24
C VAL A 161 -6.48 -13.85 9.63
N PRO A 162 -7.19 -13.30 10.64
CA PRO A 162 -7.22 -13.89 11.98
C PRO A 162 -7.66 -15.36 11.97
N PRO A 163 -6.98 -16.26 12.70
CA PRO A 163 -7.35 -17.67 12.77
C PRO A 163 -8.82 -17.89 13.14
N GLY A 164 -9.47 -18.86 12.49
CA GLY A 164 -10.89 -19.16 12.71
C GLY A 164 -11.90 -18.19 12.10
N LEU A 165 -11.50 -16.96 11.70
CA LEU A 165 -12.43 -15.92 11.22
C LEU A 165 -13.26 -16.35 10.00
N LEU A 166 -12.61 -17.11 9.10
CA LEU A 166 -13.20 -17.60 7.85
C LEU A 166 -13.39 -19.13 7.85
N ALA A 167 -13.27 -19.78 9.00
CA ALA A 167 -13.47 -21.21 9.09
C ALA A 167 -14.89 -21.60 8.68
N SER A 168 -14.98 -22.68 7.90
CA SER A 168 -16.24 -23.29 7.46
C SER A 168 -16.20 -24.79 7.74
N GLY A 169 -17.37 -25.45 7.71
CA GLY A 169 -17.49 -26.86 8.07
C GLY A 169 -18.19 -27.08 9.41
N SER A 170 -17.91 -28.25 10.01
CA SER A 170 -18.43 -28.69 11.31
C SER A 170 -18.04 -27.77 12.46
N GLU A 171 -18.74 -27.88 13.59
CA GLU A 171 -18.41 -27.11 14.78
C GLU A 171 -17.04 -27.52 15.35
N GLU A 172 -16.62 -28.79 15.22
CA GLU A 172 -15.27 -29.21 15.59
C GLU A 172 -14.20 -28.53 14.72
N GLU A 173 -14.39 -28.45 13.40
CA GLU A 173 -13.45 -27.80 12.48
C GLU A 173 -13.30 -26.30 12.75
N LYS A 174 -14.42 -25.61 13.02
CA LYS A 174 -14.39 -24.18 13.40
C LYS A 174 -13.66 -23.97 14.71
N LYS A 175 -13.93 -24.81 15.73
CA LYS A 175 -13.23 -24.74 17.02
C LYS A 175 -11.73 -24.98 16.87
N LYS A 176 -11.35 -25.96 16.05
CA LYS A 176 -9.95 -26.25 15.76
C LYS A 176 -9.27 -25.05 15.09
N ALA A 177 -9.88 -24.48 14.06
CA ALA A 177 -9.33 -23.33 13.34
C ALA A 177 -9.23 -22.07 14.22
N ALA A 178 -10.20 -21.84 15.12
CA ALA A 178 -10.17 -20.72 16.07
C ALA A 178 -9.13 -20.90 17.20
N ALA A 179 -8.72 -22.15 17.48
CA ALA A 179 -7.68 -22.46 18.46
C ALA A 179 -6.26 -22.38 17.86
N GLU A 180 -6.12 -22.27 16.53
CA GLU A 180 -4.83 -22.06 15.90
C GLU A 180 -4.25 -20.71 16.30
N LYS A 181 -2.96 -20.69 16.61
CA LYS A 181 -2.25 -19.45 16.89
C LYS A 181 -1.98 -18.71 15.58
N PRO A 182 -2.04 -17.37 15.57
CA PRO A 182 -1.61 -16.59 14.42
C PRO A 182 -0.14 -16.91 14.09
N PRO A 183 0.26 -16.90 12.81
CA PRO A 183 1.63 -17.17 12.42
C PRO A 183 2.56 -16.12 13.04
N THR A 184 3.71 -16.57 13.55
CA THR A 184 4.75 -15.66 14.02
C THR A 184 5.35 -14.89 12.84
N GLN A 185 5.86 -13.68 13.06
CA GLN A 185 6.46 -12.90 11.97
C GLN A 185 7.69 -13.59 11.34
N ALA A 186 8.41 -14.43 12.10
CA ALA A 186 9.48 -15.26 11.56
C ALA A 186 8.94 -16.30 10.56
N GLN A 187 7.83 -16.97 10.88
CA GLN A 187 7.15 -17.89 9.95
C GLN A 187 6.62 -17.15 8.72
N ILE A 188 6.04 -15.94 8.91
CA ILE A 188 5.61 -15.10 7.78
C ILE A 188 6.80 -14.80 6.87
N SER A 189 7.93 -14.34 7.42
CA SER A 189 9.13 -14.03 6.62
C SER A 189 9.64 -15.26 5.86
N GLN A 190 9.76 -16.42 6.52
CA GLN A 190 10.23 -17.66 5.90
C GLN A 190 9.34 -18.10 4.72
N LEU A 191 8.01 -18.01 4.87
CA LEU A 191 7.07 -18.37 3.81
C LEU A 191 7.17 -17.41 2.62
N ILE A 192 7.32 -16.10 2.89
CA ILE A 192 7.49 -15.09 1.84
C ILE A 192 8.84 -15.26 1.13
N GLU A 193 9.92 -15.56 1.85
CA GLU A 193 11.24 -15.85 1.29
C GLU A 193 11.23 -17.10 0.40
N LYS A 194 10.47 -18.15 0.76
CA LYS A 194 10.25 -19.32 -0.11
C LYS A 194 9.56 -18.94 -1.42
N VAL A 195 8.54 -18.07 -1.37
CA VAL A 195 7.88 -17.55 -2.59
C VAL A 195 8.88 -16.78 -3.43
N ALA A 196 9.62 -15.83 -2.84
CA ALA A 196 10.61 -15.04 -3.55
C ALA A 196 11.66 -15.95 -4.23
N LYS A 197 12.17 -16.95 -3.51
CA LYS A 197 13.17 -17.91 -4.02
C LYS A 197 12.66 -18.76 -5.18
N THR A 198 11.36 -19.09 -5.22
CA THR A 198 10.76 -19.81 -6.36
C THR A 198 10.97 -19.07 -7.68
N TYR A 199 11.02 -17.74 -7.62
CA TYR A 199 11.21 -16.86 -8.76
C TYR A 199 12.65 -16.32 -8.86
N ASP A 200 13.61 -16.92 -8.15
CA ASP A 200 14.99 -16.44 -7.98
C ASP A 200 15.08 -14.97 -7.52
N CYS A 201 14.13 -14.52 -6.71
CA CYS A 201 14.11 -13.18 -6.12
C CYS A 201 14.44 -13.27 -4.63
N ASN A 202 14.77 -12.13 -4.02
CA ASN A 202 14.96 -12.00 -2.59
C ASN A 202 14.01 -10.94 -2.02
N VAL A 203 13.62 -11.10 -0.76
CA VAL A 203 12.82 -10.10 -0.04
C VAL A 203 13.70 -8.89 0.27
N VAL A 204 13.19 -7.69 0.00
CA VAL A 204 13.86 -6.45 0.42
C VAL A 204 13.80 -6.37 1.94
N GLU A 205 14.96 -6.30 2.57
CA GLU A 205 15.06 -6.33 4.04
C GLU A 205 14.32 -5.17 4.68
N ASN A 206 13.70 -5.45 5.83
CA ASN A 206 12.90 -4.49 6.60
C ASN A 206 11.67 -3.94 5.86
N THR A 207 11.19 -4.58 4.79
CA THR A 207 9.87 -4.25 4.21
C THR A 207 8.81 -4.34 5.31
N THR A 208 8.08 -3.25 5.55
CA THR A 208 7.22 -3.12 6.73
C THR A 208 5.78 -2.84 6.34
N SER A 209 4.86 -3.66 6.84
CA SER A 209 3.42 -3.39 6.83
C SER A 209 3.00 -2.75 8.15
N TRP A 210 2.16 -1.71 8.11
CA TRP A 210 1.79 -0.92 9.28
C TRP A 210 0.28 -0.92 9.54
N LEU A 211 -0.10 -0.92 10.82
CA LEU A 211 -1.44 -0.57 11.24
C LEU A 211 -1.71 0.92 10.96
N PHE A 212 -2.89 1.20 10.40
CA PHE A 212 -3.40 2.55 10.15
C PHE A 212 -4.51 2.87 11.14
N GLU A 213 -4.49 4.10 11.62
CA GLU A 213 -5.50 4.68 12.51
C GLU A 213 -5.89 6.07 11.99
N ARG A 214 -6.79 6.75 12.72
CA ARG A 214 -7.19 8.10 12.35
C ARG A 214 -6.02 9.07 12.56
N ASN A 215 -5.54 9.66 11.47
CA ASN A 215 -4.37 10.53 11.38
C ASN A 215 -3.02 9.83 11.61
N GLU A 216 -2.96 8.51 11.49
CA GLU A 216 -1.70 7.75 11.65
C GLU A 216 -1.63 6.60 10.64
N ILE A 217 -0.49 6.45 9.99
CA ILE A 217 -0.21 5.41 8.98
C ILE A 217 0.95 4.49 9.40
N GLU A 218 1.59 4.79 10.51
CA GLU A 218 2.63 3.98 11.15
C GLU A 218 2.31 3.82 12.64
N ALA A 219 1.15 3.24 12.94
CA ALA A 219 0.69 3.03 14.31
C ALA A 219 1.50 1.91 15.02
N GLU A 220 1.07 1.53 16.22
CA GLU A 220 1.85 0.67 17.12
C GLU A 220 2.18 -0.70 16.52
N LYS A 221 1.23 -1.34 15.82
CA LYS A 221 1.45 -2.67 15.23
C LYS A 221 2.09 -2.56 13.85
N LYS A 222 3.06 -3.46 13.60
CA LYS A 222 3.79 -3.56 12.34
C LYS A 222 4.31 -4.98 12.08
N ILE A 223 4.26 -5.41 10.82
CA ILE A 223 4.87 -6.66 10.37
C ILE A 223 6.13 -6.31 9.58
N ILE A 224 7.28 -6.84 9.98
CA ILE A 224 8.56 -6.59 9.31
C ILE A 224 9.03 -7.88 8.65
N LEU A 225 9.21 -7.85 7.34
CA LEU A 225 9.71 -8.96 6.55
C LEU A 225 11.24 -8.91 6.46
N SER A 226 11.87 -10.07 6.59
CA SER A 226 13.33 -10.25 6.55
C SER A 226 14.06 -9.18 7.37
N PRO A 227 13.78 -9.06 8.68
CA PRO A 227 14.30 -7.99 9.51
C PRO A 227 15.83 -8.07 9.63
N GLY A 228 16.48 -6.90 9.59
CA GLY A 228 17.89 -6.76 9.94
C GLY A 228 18.15 -6.99 11.42
N SER A 229 19.43 -7.05 11.81
CA SER A 229 19.82 -7.22 13.21
C SER A 229 19.26 -6.09 14.09
N GLY A 230 18.60 -6.45 15.19
CA GLY A 230 18.04 -5.49 16.15
C GLY A 230 16.69 -4.89 15.76
N VAL A 231 16.12 -5.27 14.62
CA VAL A 231 14.79 -4.84 14.17
C VAL A 231 13.80 -5.99 14.33
N ARG A 232 12.59 -5.70 14.83
CA ARG A 232 11.49 -6.66 14.91
C ARG A 232 10.15 -5.97 14.70
N GLY A 233 9.20 -6.66 14.11
CA GLY A 233 7.82 -6.21 14.10
C GLY A 233 7.13 -6.49 15.44
N GLU A 234 5.91 -5.99 15.55
CA GLU A 234 5.12 -6.00 16.77
C GLU A 234 3.63 -6.11 16.43
N GLY A 235 2.90 -6.89 17.24
CA GLY A 235 1.47 -7.08 17.07
C GLY A 235 1.08 -8.13 16.02
N VAL A 236 -0.21 -8.44 16.05
CA VAL A 236 -0.91 -9.37 15.16
C VAL A 236 -2.13 -8.62 14.59
N PRO A 237 -2.42 -8.76 13.28
CA PRO A 237 -3.63 -8.18 12.69
C PRO A 237 -4.91 -8.74 13.32
N ASP A 238 -5.89 -7.89 13.54
CA ASP A 238 -7.15 -8.24 14.19
C ASP A 238 -8.38 -7.61 13.50
N VAL A 239 -9.56 -8.11 13.84
CA VAL A 239 -10.84 -7.58 13.37
C VAL A 239 -11.04 -6.16 13.88
N GLY A 240 -11.41 -5.25 12.97
CA GLY A 240 -11.61 -3.84 13.27
C GLY A 240 -10.44 -2.95 12.82
N GLU A 241 -9.37 -3.54 12.30
CA GLU A 241 -8.15 -2.84 11.92
C GLU A 241 -8.05 -2.55 10.42
N VAL A 242 -7.32 -1.48 10.10
CA VAL A 242 -6.90 -1.14 8.73
C VAL A 242 -5.38 -1.20 8.67
N TRP A 243 -4.84 -1.79 7.61
CA TRP A 243 -3.39 -1.97 7.46
C TRP A 243 -2.93 -1.49 6.09
N GLY A 244 -1.78 -0.83 6.04
CA GLY A 244 -0.98 -0.68 4.83
C GLY A 244 -0.06 -1.88 4.69
N VAL A 245 -0.42 -2.81 3.81
CA VAL A 245 0.30 -4.07 3.60
C VAL A 245 1.30 -3.90 2.47
N GLU A 246 2.58 -4.02 2.76
CA GLU A 246 3.67 -3.81 1.80
C GLU A 246 4.47 -5.09 1.56
N ILE A 247 4.76 -5.36 0.28
CA ILE A 247 5.74 -6.34 -0.18
C ILE A 247 6.77 -5.61 -1.05
N GLY A 248 8.05 -5.88 -0.82
CA GLY A 248 9.15 -5.47 -1.68
C GLY A 248 10.06 -6.65 -1.96
N LEU A 249 10.30 -6.95 -3.24
CA LEU A 249 11.24 -7.98 -3.67
C LEU A 249 12.30 -7.38 -4.60
N SER A 250 13.47 -8.01 -4.64
CA SER A 250 14.61 -7.63 -5.46
C SER A 250 15.09 -8.79 -6.32
N LEU A 251 15.59 -8.48 -7.52
CA LEU A 251 16.40 -9.41 -8.31
C LEU A 251 17.83 -9.57 -7.77
N GLY A 252 18.27 -8.66 -6.92
CA GLY A 252 19.56 -8.73 -6.21
C GLY A 252 19.44 -9.51 -4.91
N SER A 253 20.30 -9.20 -3.94
CA SER A 253 20.35 -9.83 -2.62
C SER A 253 19.20 -9.44 -1.69
N GLY A 254 18.43 -8.39 -2.01
CA GLY A 254 17.42 -7.81 -1.12
C GLY A 254 17.99 -6.94 -0.01
N LYS A 255 19.32 -6.76 0.04
CA LYS A 255 19.99 -5.81 0.94
C LYS A 255 19.82 -4.38 0.46
N VAL A 256 19.78 -3.44 1.40
CA VAL A 256 19.51 -2.03 1.10
C VAL A 256 20.73 -1.18 1.46
N LYS A 257 21.00 -0.18 0.62
CA LYS A 257 22.00 0.87 0.87
C LYS A 257 21.39 2.26 0.77
N ASN A 258 21.99 3.22 1.45
CA ASN A 258 21.65 4.63 1.27
C ASN A 258 22.10 5.10 -0.12
N LEU A 259 21.24 5.87 -0.76
CA LEU A 259 21.53 6.53 -2.03
C LEU A 259 22.02 7.96 -1.74
N PRO A 260 22.96 8.50 -2.52
CA PRO A 260 23.47 9.86 -2.36
C PRO A 260 22.49 10.90 -2.96
N LEU A 261 21.20 10.79 -2.61
CA LEU A 261 20.12 11.65 -3.08
C LEU A 261 19.60 12.50 -1.93
N ARG A 262 18.90 13.60 -2.23
CA ARG A 262 18.27 14.39 -1.17
C ARG A 262 17.07 13.64 -0.60
N ALA A 263 17.00 13.54 0.72
CA ALA A 263 15.77 13.14 1.40
C ALA A 263 14.70 14.23 1.24
N THR A 264 13.62 13.92 0.52
CA THR A 264 12.49 14.84 0.31
C THR A 264 11.21 14.34 0.96
N LEU A 265 11.09 13.05 1.22
CA LEU A 265 9.93 12.44 1.88
C LEU A 265 10.08 12.54 3.40
N HIS A 266 9.06 13.13 4.03
CA HIS A 266 9.03 13.34 5.48
C HIS A 266 7.61 13.10 6.01
N ARG A 267 7.48 12.90 7.32
CA ARG A 267 6.19 13.02 8.01
C ARG A 267 6.37 13.70 9.36
N ARG A 268 5.28 14.26 9.90
CA ARG A 268 5.28 14.76 11.27
C ARG A 268 5.13 13.61 12.27
N THR A 269 5.87 13.71 13.37
CA THR A 269 5.78 12.78 14.50
C THR A 269 4.91 13.38 15.61
N THR A 270 4.67 12.58 16.65
CA THR A 270 4.02 13.04 17.89
C THR A 270 5.01 13.69 18.88
N THR A 271 6.31 13.69 18.57
CA THR A 271 7.34 14.31 19.41
C THR A 271 7.11 15.81 19.54
N THR A 272 7.25 16.33 20.76
CA THR A 272 7.19 17.77 21.04
C THR A 272 8.60 18.31 21.24
N TYR A 273 8.95 19.34 20.47
CA TYR A 273 10.23 20.02 20.56
C TYR A 273 10.05 21.52 20.29
N ILE A 274 10.74 22.37 21.05
CA ILE A 274 10.68 23.82 20.88
C ILE A 274 11.70 24.25 19.82
N LEU A 275 11.23 24.48 18.60
CA LEU A 275 12.04 24.95 17.47
C LEU A 275 12.55 26.37 17.70
N LYS A 276 13.85 26.58 17.54
CA LYS A 276 14.53 27.85 17.80
C LYS A 276 14.51 28.77 16.59
N ARG A 277 14.60 28.24 15.37
CA ARG A 277 14.67 29.04 14.13
C ARG A 277 13.27 29.50 13.68
N PRO A 278 13.09 30.78 13.29
CA PRO A 278 11.84 31.25 12.70
C PRO A 278 11.44 30.46 11.45
N SER A 279 12.40 30.16 10.57
CA SER A 279 12.17 29.37 9.36
C SER A 279 11.63 27.98 9.68
N SER A 280 12.19 27.29 10.67
CA SER A 280 11.72 25.96 11.08
C SER A 280 10.32 25.99 11.68
N ARG A 281 9.98 27.01 12.48
CA ARG A 281 8.60 27.19 12.98
C ARG A 281 7.61 27.45 11.85
N GLN A 282 7.99 28.26 10.86
CA GLN A 282 7.15 28.56 9.70
C GLN A 282 6.92 27.31 8.85
N THR A 283 8.00 26.58 8.52
CA THR A 283 7.93 25.32 7.77
C THR A 283 7.07 24.28 8.49
N LEU A 284 7.26 24.08 9.80
CA LEU A 284 6.41 23.14 10.56
C LEU A 284 4.93 23.57 10.56
N SER A 285 4.65 24.86 10.70
CA SER A 285 3.26 25.37 10.68
C SER A 285 2.57 25.11 9.34
N GLU A 286 3.30 25.31 8.24
CA GLU A 286 2.82 24.97 6.89
C GLU A 286 2.53 23.47 6.76
N ILE A 287 3.48 22.62 7.17
CA ILE A 287 3.34 21.15 7.15
C ILE A 287 2.10 20.70 7.93
N VAL A 288 1.92 21.21 9.15
CA VAL A 288 0.79 20.85 10.00
C VAL A 288 -0.53 21.27 9.36
N LYS A 289 -0.58 22.45 8.76
CA LYS A 289 -1.78 22.97 8.10
C LYS A 289 -2.15 22.16 6.85
N LYS A 290 -1.15 21.78 6.04
CA LYS A 290 -1.38 21.09 4.76
C LYS A 290 -1.55 19.57 4.91
N PHE A 291 -0.73 18.93 5.73
CA PHE A 291 -0.58 17.46 5.75
C PHE A 291 -0.92 16.82 7.10
N GLY A 292 -0.98 17.62 8.18
CA GLY A 292 -1.20 17.08 9.52
C GLY A 292 -0.05 16.18 9.97
N GLN A 293 -0.30 14.87 10.03
CA GLN A 293 0.69 13.84 10.37
C GLN A 293 1.07 12.93 9.18
N PHE A 294 0.39 13.10 8.03
CA PHE A 294 0.63 12.26 6.87
C PHE A 294 1.98 12.58 6.20
N PRO A 295 2.60 11.57 5.55
CA PRO A 295 3.75 11.80 4.68
C PRO A 295 3.52 12.89 3.64
N PHE A 296 4.57 13.66 3.38
CA PHE A 296 4.62 14.72 2.39
C PHE A 296 6.01 14.82 1.76
N SER A 297 6.09 15.39 0.57
CA SER A 297 7.35 15.77 -0.08
C SER A 297 7.68 17.23 0.20
N LEU A 298 8.96 17.55 0.41
CA LEU A 298 9.43 18.94 0.46
C LEU A 298 9.04 19.74 -0.80
N ARG A 299 8.86 19.09 -1.96
CA ARG A 299 8.39 19.72 -3.20
C ARG A 299 6.97 20.30 -3.08
N GLN A 300 6.14 19.77 -2.19
CA GLN A 300 4.75 20.21 -1.99
C GLN A 300 4.63 21.44 -1.07
N LEU A 301 5.76 21.93 -0.55
CA LEU A 301 5.82 23.16 0.23
C LEU A 301 5.91 24.39 -0.71
N ASP A 302 5.44 25.54 -0.23
CA ASP A 302 5.27 26.73 -1.05
C ASP A 302 6.60 27.27 -1.62
N ASP A 303 7.71 27.09 -0.89
CA ASP A 303 9.05 27.50 -1.31
C ASP A 303 10.10 26.45 -0.93
N GLU A 304 10.68 25.78 -1.93
CA GLU A 304 11.69 24.74 -1.73
C GLU A 304 12.94 25.25 -1.00
N LYS A 305 13.31 26.53 -1.19
CA LYS A 305 14.48 27.11 -0.51
C LYS A 305 14.25 27.19 1.00
N SER A 306 13.10 27.70 1.42
CA SER A 306 12.68 27.76 2.82
C SER A 306 12.49 26.36 3.39
N ALA A 307 11.88 25.44 2.64
CA ALA A 307 11.72 24.04 3.03
C ALA A 307 13.05 23.36 3.37
N LYS A 308 14.05 23.48 2.48
CA LYS A 308 15.40 22.92 2.67
C LYS A 308 16.08 23.42 3.94
N VAL A 309 15.88 24.68 4.31
CA VAL A 309 16.46 25.26 5.53
C VAL A 309 15.66 24.89 6.77
N GLY A 310 14.32 24.97 6.70
CA GLY A 310 13.43 24.77 7.82
C GLY A 310 13.42 23.33 8.35
N VAL A 311 13.50 22.35 7.43
CA VAL A 311 13.39 20.92 7.76
C VAL A 311 14.56 20.41 8.63
N VAL A 312 15.75 21.01 8.53
CA VAL A 312 16.96 20.54 9.21
C VAL A 312 16.80 20.52 10.74
N GLU A 313 16.29 21.62 11.33
CA GLU A 313 16.04 21.65 12.77
C GLU A 313 14.88 20.73 13.16
N CYS A 314 13.87 20.62 12.31
CA CYS A 314 12.69 19.79 12.55
C CYS A 314 13.03 18.29 12.62
N VAL A 315 13.88 17.81 11.72
CA VAL A 315 14.37 16.42 11.73
C VAL A 315 15.29 16.19 12.93
N ARG A 316 16.24 17.10 13.18
CA ARG A 316 17.13 16.99 14.34
C ARG A 316 16.39 17.02 15.68
N GLY A 317 15.31 17.80 15.78
CA GLY A 317 14.43 17.86 16.95
C GLY A 317 13.44 16.71 17.04
N GLY A 318 13.42 15.80 16.06
CA GLY A 318 12.54 14.63 16.04
C GLY A 318 11.07 14.93 15.74
N VAL A 319 10.70 16.19 15.47
CA VAL A 319 9.31 16.58 15.15
C VAL A 319 8.90 16.18 13.74
N LEU A 320 9.89 15.99 12.86
CA LEU A 320 9.71 15.36 11.55
C LEU A 320 10.57 14.10 11.49
N ARG A 321 9.97 13.02 10.98
CA ARG A 321 10.69 11.84 10.52
C ARG A 321 11.14 12.09 9.09
N GLN A 322 12.41 11.81 8.80
CA GLN A 322 12.98 11.80 7.47
C GLN A 322 13.03 10.36 6.96
N TYR A 323 12.58 10.14 5.71
CA TYR A 323 12.75 8.86 5.03
C TYR A 323 14.00 8.95 4.15
N GLU A 324 15.08 8.30 4.58
CA GLU A 324 16.35 8.32 3.84
C GLU A 324 16.20 7.67 2.46
N PRO A 325 16.71 8.30 1.38
CA PRO A 325 16.78 7.67 0.07
C PRO A 325 17.59 6.38 0.14
N ALA A 326 16.96 5.28 -0.22
CA ALA A 326 17.57 3.97 -0.17
C ALA A 326 17.21 3.16 -1.41
N GLY A 327 18.12 2.25 -1.78
CA GLY A 327 17.98 1.39 -2.94
C GLY A 327 18.63 0.03 -2.71
N ASP A 328 18.41 -0.88 -3.64
CA ASP A 328 19.04 -2.20 -3.64
C ASP A 328 20.58 -2.08 -3.63
N ALA A 329 21.21 -2.85 -2.75
CA ALA A 329 22.66 -2.81 -2.54
C ALA A 329 23.43 -3.17 -3.83
N ASP A 330 22.88 -4.10 -4.61
CA ASP A 330 23.45 -4.59 -5.87
C ASP A 330 23.05 -3.71 -7.07
N ASN A 331 22.27 -2.64 -6.84
CA ASN A 331 21.60 -1.84 -7.86
C ASN A 331 20.67 -2.65 -8.78
N SER A 332 20.17 -3.79 -8.31
CA SER A 332 19.26 -4.64 -9.06
C SER A 332 17.84 -4.07 -9.07
N PRO A 333 17.00 -4.45 -10.05
CA PRO A 333 15.59 -4.10 -10.04
C PRO A 333 14.86 -4.56 -8.78
N VAL A 334 14.08 -3.65 -8.22
CA VAL A 334 13.19 -3.85 -7.08
C VAL A 334 11.76 -3.66 -7.56
N SER A 335 10.88 -4.51 -7.06
CA SER A 335 9.42 -4.40 -7.19
C SER A 335 8.82 -4.10 -5.82
N ARG A 336 7.72 -3.34 -5.79
CA ARG A 336 6.93 -3.18 -4.56
C ARG A 336 5.45 -3.14 -4.88
N LEU A 337 4.65 -3.67 -3.94
CA LEU A 337 3.22 -3.44 -3.86
C LEU A 337 2.89 -2.93 -2.46
N LEU A 338 1.94 -2.01 -2.38
CA LEU A 338 1.35 -1.59 -1.12
C LEU A 338 -0.16 -1.58 -1.30
N THR A 339 -0.84 -2.38 -0.48
CA THR A 339 -2.29 -2.51 -0.46
C THR A 339 -2.84 -2.03 0.87
N THR A 340 -3.73 -1.03 0.87
CA THR A 340 -4.50 -0.72 2.08
C THR A 340 -5.66 -1.72 2.22
N VAL A 341 -5.77 -2.38 3.37
CA VAL A 341 -6.79 -3.41 3.65
C VAL A 341 -7.56 -3.11 4.92
N ALA A 342 -8.81 -3.57 5.00
CA ALA A 342 -9.62 -3.56 6.21
C ALA A 342 -9.97 -4.98 6.63
N ILE A 343 -9.76 -5.31 7.90
CA ILE A 343 -10.14 -6.60 8.49
C ILE A 343 -11.45 -6.41 9.25
N THR A 344 -12.49 -7.10 8.81
CA THR A 344 -13.82 -7.04 9.41
C THR A 344 -14.26 -8.44 9.86
N LYS A 345 -15.45 -8.55 10.47
CA LYS A 345 -16.07 -9.86 10.79
C LYS A 345 -16.31 -10.75 9.56
N ASN A 346 -16.22 -10.18 8.36
CA ASN A 346 -16.35 -10.87 7.09
C ASN A 346 -15.00 -11.25 6.46
N GLY A 347 -13.87 -10.99 7.14
CA GLY A 347 -12.52 -11.20 6.63
C GLY A 347 -11.84 -9.92 6.19
N LEU A 348 -10.77 -10.09 5.42
CA LEU A 348 -9.93 -9.04 4.88
C LEU A 348 -10.48 -8.54 3.54
N THR A 349 -10.67 -7.24 3.43
CA THR A 349 -11.08 -6.54 2.21
C THR A 349 -9.96 -5.63 1.74
N LYS A 350 -9.54 -5.77 0.49
CA LYS A 350 -8.64 -4.81 -0.17
C LYS A 350 -9.40 -3.51 -0.43
N LEU A 351 -9.02 -2.43 0.24
CA LEU A 351 -9.61 -1.11 0.05
C LEU A 351 -8.95 -0.42 -1.13
N ALA A 352 -7.63 -0.23 -1.07
CA ALA A 352 -6.81 0.35 -2.12
C ALA A 352 -5.72 -0.65 -2.51
N ALA A 353 -5.95 -1.40 -3.60
CA ALA A 353 -5.00 -2.35 -4.18
C ALA A 353 -4.70 -2.05 -5.65
N PRO A 354 -3.48 -2.29 -6.14
CA PRO A 354 -3.18 -2.23 -7.56
C PRO A 354 -3.98 -3.28 -8.35
N ALA A 355 -4.33 -2.95 -9.60
CA ALA A 355 -5.04 -3.85 -10.51
C ALA A 355 -4.06 -4.53 -11.47
N LEU A 356 -3.26 -5.46 -10.95
CA LEU A 356 -2.27 -6.18 -11.74
C LEU A 356 -2.94 -7.21 -12.66
N ASP A 357 -2.73 -7.06 -13.97
CA ASP A 357 -3.11 -8.06 -14.97
C ASP A 357 -1.93 -9.00 -15.23
N LEU A 358 -1.95 -10.17 -14.57
CA LEU A 358 -0.91 -11.18 -14.70
C LEU A 358 -0.78 -11.73 -16.14
N SER A 359 -1.81 -11.63 -16.98
CA SER A 359 -1.72 -12.12 -18.37
C SER A 359 -0.71 -11.34 -19.22
N LYS A 360 -0.32 -10.14 -18.76
CA LYS A 360 0.72 -9.31 -19.39
C LYS A 360 2.15 -9.71 -19.01
N TYR A 361 2.31 -10.67 -18.10
CA TYR A 361 3.60 -11.12 -17.62
C TYR A 361 3.68 -12.64 -17.82
N GLN A 362 4.78 -13.14 -18.39
CA GLN A 362 4.95 -14.57 -18.63
C GLN A 362 6.25 -15.07 -18.03
N THR A 363 6.14 -16.12 -17.23
CA THR A 363 7.23 -16.85 -16.59
C THR A 363 6.99 -18.35 -16.71
N ASP A 364 8.06 -19.13 -16.79
CA ASP A 364 8.04 -20.59 -16.70
C ASP A 364 8.10 -21.10 -15.25
N LYS A 365 8.38 -20.21 -14.29
CA LYS A 365 8.45 -20.51 -12.88
C LYS A 365 7.06 -20.54 -12.26
N LYS A 366 6.88 -21.44 -11.29
CA LYS A 366 5.62 -21.65 -10.60
C LYS A 366 5.87 -22.14 -9.18
N ILE A 367 4.97 -21.78 -8.27
CA ILE A 367 5.02 -22.26 -6.89
C ILE A 367 4.56 -23.72 -6.85
N GLU A 368 5.40 -24.60 -6.34
CA GLU A 368 5.10 -26.03 -6.16
C GLU A 368 5.06 -26.46 -4.68
N ASP A 369 5.48 -25.59 -3.75
CA ASP A 369 5.43 -25.87 -2.31
C ASP A 369 3.96 -26.04 -1.85
N GLU A 370 3.61 -27.24 -1.40
CA GLU A 370 2.24 -27.58 -1.04
C GLU A 370 1.68 -26.75 0.11
N GLU A 371 2.52 -26.35 1.08
CA GLU A 371 2.08 -25.54 2.22
C GLU A 371 1.65 -24.16 1.71
N ILE A 372 2.47 -23.54 0.86
CA ILE A 372 2.18 -22.24 0.26
C ILE A 372 0.93 -22.32 -0.63
N LEU A 373 0.83 -23.33 -1.48
CA LEU A 373 -0.35 -23.52 -2.34
C LEU A 373 -1.64 -23.69 -1.52
N LYS A 374 -1.60 -24.46 -0.43
CA LYS A 374 -2.74 -24.61 0.50
C LYS A 374 -3.10 -23.30 1.18
N ILE A 375 -2.13 -22.44 1.50
CA ILE A 375 -2.42 -21.11 2.04
C ILE A 375 -3.05 -20.25 0.96
N LEU A 376 -2.49 -20.18 -0.25
CA LEU A 376 -2.99 -19.38 -1.37
C LEU A 376 -4.43 -19.73 -1.81
N ASP A 377 -4.87 -20.97 -1.59
CA ASP A 377 -6.26 -21.38 -1.84
C ASP A 377 -7.26 -20.87 -0.78
N ARG A 378 -6.78 -20.41 0.39
CA ARG A 378 -7.65 -19.86 1.44
C ARG A 378 -8.34 -18.58 0.97
N PRO A 379 -9.61 -18.35 1.34
CA PRO A 379 -10.31 -17.12 1.03
C PRO A 379 -9.75 -15.94 1.84
N LEU A 380 -9.80 -14.73 1.29
CA LEU A 380 -9.54 -13.49 2.03
C LEU A 380 -10.77 -13.00 2.80
N SER A 381 -11.97 -13.30 2.30
CA SER A 381 -13.24 -12.89 2.91
C SER A 381 -14.34 -13.90 2.65
N LYS A 382 -15.40 -13.84 3.46
CA LYS A 382 -16.61 -14.64 3.25
C LYS A 382 -17.20 -14.28 1.90
N SER A 383 -17.47 -15.28 1.06
CA SER A 383 -18.23 -15.08 -0.17
C SER A 383 -19.60 -14.48 0.20
N THR A 384 -19.78 -13.18 -0.07
CA THR A 384 -21.12 -12.61 -0.13
C THR A 384 -21.78 -13.28 -1.32
N GLY A 385 -22.58 -14.31 -1.08
CA GLY A 385 -23.24 -15.04 -2.15
C GLY A 385 -23.94 -14.05 -3.07
N SER A 386 -23.42 -13.86 -4.28
CA SER A 386 -24.31 -13.54 -5.37
C SER A 386 -25.27 -14.74 -5.40
N LYS A 387 -26.55 -14.49 -5.11
CA LYS A 387 -27.59 -15.43 -5.50
C LYS A 387 -27.43 -15.58 -7.01
N LYS A 388 -26.67 -16.58 -7.45
CA LYS A 388 -26.77 -17.10 -8.81
C LYS A 388 -28.26 -17.38 -8.98
N ASN A 389 -28.92 -16.58 -9.81
CA ASN A 389 -30.28 -16.81 -10.24
C ASN A 389 -30.36 -18.25 -10.72
N LYS A 390 -30.97 -19.10 -9.89
CA LYS A 390 -31.31 -20.48 -10.20
C LYS A 390 -32.55 -20.45 -11.09
N ASN A 391 -32.42 -19.86 -12.27
CA ASN A 391 -33.47 -19.85 -13.30
C ASN A 391 -32.80 -19.78 -14.68
N ASN A 392 -32.32 -20.94 -15.14
CA ASN A 392 -32.58 -21.46 -16.49
C ASN A 392 -31.73 -22.71 -16.73
N LYS A 393 -32.23 -23.86 -16.27
CA LYS A 393 -31.91 -25.14 -16.88
C LYS A 393 -33.14 -26.04 -16.82
N LYS A 394 -34.17 -25.66 -17.57
CA LYS A 394 -35.25 -26.57 -17.96
C LYS A 394 -35.84 -26.13 -19.31
N LYS A 395 -35.11 -26.41 -20.39
CA LYS A 395 -35.66 -26.64 -21.73
C LYS A 395 -34.54 -27.07 -22.69
N THR A 396 -34.22 -28.36 -22.67
CA THR A 396 -33.69 -29.11 -23.81
C THR A 396 -33.67 -30.59 -23.47
N ALA A 397 -34.82 -31.26 -23.65
CA ALA A 397 -34.92 -32.71 -23.85
C ALA A 397 -36.37 -33.08 -24.19
N LYS A 398 -36.73 -32.95 -25.47
CA LYS A 398 -37.70 -33.85 -26.15
C LYS A 398 -37.76 -33.51 -27.64
N LYS A 399 -36.94 -34.19 -28.44
CA LYS A 399 -37.23 -34.58 -29.82
C LYS A 399 -36.17 -35.57 -30.30
N ALA A 400 -36.45 -36.85 -30.11
CA ALA A 400 -35.97 -38.04 -30.81
C ALA A 400 -36.49 -39.24 -30.00
N GLY A 401 -37.24 -40.21 -30.51
CA GLY A 401 -37.73 -40.45 -31.86
C GLY A 401 -39.10 -41.12 -31.81
N GLY A 402 -39.78 -41.09 -32.95
CA GLY A 402 -40.89 -41.97 -33.24
C GLY A 402 -40.39 -43.20 -33.99
N GLN A 403 -40.89 -44.36 -33.57
CA GLN A 403 -41.16 -45.63 -34.27
C GLN A 403 -41.45 -46.62 -33.12
N SER A 404 -42.49 -47.45 -33.14
CA SER A 404 -43.31 -47.99 -34.24
C SER A 404 -44.55 -48.69 -33.64
N ASP A 405 -45.60 -48.84 -34.47
CA ASP A 405 -46.62 -49.90 -34.55
C ASP A 405 -47.36 -50.31 -33.25
N GLU A 406 -48.68 -50.25 -33.12
CA GLU A 406 -49.76 -50.80 -33.97
C GLU A 406 -51.10 -50.09 -33.68
#